data_AF-A0A6B3HU98-F1
#
_entry.id   AF-A0A6B3HU98-F1
#
_cell.length_a   1.000
_cell.length_b   1.000
_cell.length_c   1.000
_cell.angle_alpha   90.00
_cell.angle_beta   90.00
_cell.angle_gamma   90.00
#
_symmetry.space_group_name_H-M   'P 1'
#
loop_
_entity.id
_entity.type
_entity.pdbx_description
1 polymer ?
#
loop_
_entity_poly.entity_id
_entity_poly.type
_entity_poly.pdbx_seq_one_letter_code
_entity_poly.pdbx_strand_id
1 'polypeptide(L)'
;TLTGARYGALGVLEPDQDRTEALYTTGMTEADRQRVGRLLPDRRAELPPEGGHAPGGPPARSFLTAPIQVHTELFGHLCLAEKSTGAFSESDRALLQVLAAQAGIAIGNARLYESARQRERWIEGAAAVTTALLTGTDAADALMTVAERARVLAGASAGVILQPTEAGGMEIVTASTLDDP
;
A
#
# COMPACT_ATOMS: atom_id res chain seq x y z
N THR A 1 -22.35 -16.62 -4.06
CA THR A 1 -21.64 -15.34 -3.91
C THR A 1 -22.66 -14.22 -3.83
N LEU A 2 -22.38 -13.15 -3.07
CA LEU A 2 -23.35 -12.09 -2.72
C LEU A 2 -24.05 -11.42 -3.93
N THR A 3 -23.42 -11.39 -5.10
CA THR A 3 -23.94 -10.79 -6.34
C THR A 3 -24.09 -11.78 -7.50
N GLY A 4 -23.74 -13.05 -7.29
CA GLY A 4 -23.65 -14.05 -8.37
C GLY A 4 -22.50 -13.81 -9.36
N ALA A 5 -21.58 -12.87 -9.09
CA ALA A 5 -20.37 -12.69 -9.88
C ALA A 5 -19.46 -13.91 -9.79
N ARG A 6 -18.88 -14.29 -10.93
CA ARG A 6 -17.87 -15.35 -11.01
C ARG A 6 -16.48 -14.85 -10.63
N TYR A 7 -16.21 -13.57 -10.86
CA TYR A 7 -14.92 -12.97 -10.58
C TYR A 7 -15.04 -11.61 -9.88
N GLY A 8 -14.05 -11.31 -9.04
CA GLY A 8 -13.85 -10.01 -8.43
C GLY A 8 -12.40 -9.57 -8.54
N ALA A 9 -12.19 -8.28 -8.78
CA ALA A 9 -10.88 -7.66 -8.91
C ALA A 9 -10.83 -6.33 -8.14
N LEU A 10 -9.71 -6.07 -7.46
CA LEU A 10 -9.37 -4.77 -6.89
C LEU A 10 -8.11 -4.26 -7.59
N GLY A 11 -8.24 -3.18 -8.35
CA GLY A 11 -7.11 -2.44 -8.91
C GLY A 11 -6.75 -1.28 -7.99
N VAL A 12 -5.52 -1.25 -7.48
CA VAL A 12 -4.97 -0.13 -6.69
C VAL A 12 -4.18 0.78 -7.61
N LEU A 13 -4.38 2.09 -7.52
CA LEU A 13 -3.66 3.07 -8.33
C LEU A 13 -2.42 3.57 -7.59
N GLU A 14 -1.30 3.73 -8.30
CA GLU A 14 -0.16 4.47 -7.76
C GLU A 14 -0.55 5.95 -7.54
N PRO A 15 -0.16 6.58 -6.42
CA PRO A 15 -0.56 7.95 -6.09
C PRO A 15 -0.25 9.00 -7.17
N ASP A 16 0.73 8.73 -8.05
CA ASP A 16 1.32 9.72 -8.94
C ASP A 16 1.51 9.29 -10.42
N GLN A 17 1.26 8.02 -10.78
CA GLN A 17 1.61 7.50 -12.11
C GLN A 17 0.46 7.03 -13.00
N ASP A 18 -0.81 7.21 -12.63
CA ASP A 18 -1.95 6.70 -13.44
C ASP A 18 -1.93 5.17 -13.67
N ARG A 19 -1.04 4.43 -13.00
CA ARG A 19 -0.82 2.99 -13.19
C ARG A 19 -1.43 2.17 -12.07
N THR A 20 -1.90 0.97 -12.41
CA THR A 20 -2.32 -0.03 -11.42
C THR A 20 -1.09 -0.62 -10.72
N GLU A 21 -0.91 -0.33 -9.43
CA GLU A 21 0.16 -0.82 -8.55
C GLU A 21 -0.03 -2.29 -8.18
N ALA A 22 -1.28 -2.69 -7.93
CA ALA A 22 -1.62 -4.04 -7.51
C ALA A 22 -3.01 -4.46 -7.99
N LEU A 23 -3.11 -5.72 -8.44
CA LEU A 23 -4.36 -6.36 -8.82
C LEU A 23 -4.61 -7.57 -7.93
N TYR A 24 -5.59 -7.44 -7.03
CA TYR A 24 -6.07 -8.56 -6.23
C TYR A 24 -7.28 -9.17 -6.89
N THR A 25 -7.23 -10.47 -7.20
CA THR A 25 -8.32 -11.19 -7.86
C THR A 25 -8.81 -12.36 -7.04
N THR A 26 -10.11 -12.62 -7.06
CA THR A 26 -10.71 -13.85 -6.53
C THR A 26 -11.50 -14.58 -7.62
N GLY A 27 -11.44 -15.91 -7.60
CA GLY A 27 -12.13 -16.78 -8.56
C GLY A 27 -11.45 -16.90 -9.94
N MET A 28 -10.29 -16.26 -10.16
CA MET A 28 -9.60 -16.18 -11.45
C MET A 28 -8.38 -17.10 -11.54
N THR A 29 -8.14 -17.68 -12.71
CA THR A 29 -6.84 -18.32 -13.03
C THR A 29 -5.77 -17.26 -13.33
N GLU A 30 -4.48 -17.62 -13.29
CA GLU A 30 -3.38 -16.71 -13.68
C GLU A 30 -3.58 -16.11 -15.08
N ALA A 31 -4.04 -16.93 -16.02
CA ALA A 31 -4.34 -16.50 -17.39
C ALA A 31 -5.54 -15.55 -17.46
N ASP A 32 -6.54 -15.68 -16.57
CA ASP A 32 -7.64 -14.71 -16.45
C ASP A 32 -7.16 -13.40 -15.80
N ARG A 33 -6.26 -13.48 -14.82
CA ARG A 33 -5.68 -12.33 -14.12
C ARG A 33 -4.91 -11.42 -15.08
N GLN A 34 -4.04 -11.98 -15.92
CA GLN A 34 -3.32 -11.22 -16.95
C GLN A 34 -4.24 -10.56 -17.99
N ARG A 35 -5.43 -11.15 -18.24
CA ARG A 35 -6.42 -10.58 -19.16
C ARG A 35 -7.20 -9.44 -18.50
N VAL A 36 -7.56 -9.57 -17.23
CA VAL A 36 -8.30 -8.54 -16.48
C VAL A 36 -7.44 -7.37 -16.03
N GLY A 37 -6.14 -7.59 -15.77
CA GLY A 37 -5.20 -6.50 -15.52
C GLY A 37 -5.06 -5.51 -16.68
N ARG A 38 -5.46 -5.88 -17.90
CA ARG A 38 -5.52 -4.95 -19.05
C ARG A 38 -6.83 -4.16 -19.15
N LEU A 39 -7.83 -4.50 -18.33
CA LEU A 39 -9.19 -3.94 -18.38
C LEU A 39 -9.51 -3.03 -17.20
N LEU A 40 -8.63 -2.98 -16.20
CA LEU A 40 -8.77 -2.04 -15.11
C LEU A 40 -8.51 -0.65 -15.68
N PRO A 41 -9.44 0.29 -15.51
CA PRO A 41 -9.27 1.63 -16.03
C PRO A 41 -8.02 2.27 -15.40
N ASP A 42 -7.12 2.80 -16.22
CA ASP A 42 -6.23 3.87 -15.78
C ASP A 42 -7.10 5.04 -15.28
N ARG A 43 -6.56 5.91 -14.42
CA ARG A 43 -7.28 7.04 -13.77
C ARG A 43 -8.11 7.91 -14.73
N ARG A 44 -7.83 7.84 -16.04
CA ARG A 44 -8.47 8.55 -17.17
C ARG A 44 -9.42 7.71 -18.03
N ALA A 45 -9.49 6.40 -17.86
CA ALA A 45 -10.40 5.59 -18.65
C ALA A 45 -11.82 5.85 -18.15
N GLU A 46 -12.55 6.65 -18.92
CA GLU A 46 -14.00 6.70 -18.89
C GLU A 46 -14.50 5.26 -18.96
N LEU A 47 -15.05 4.79 -17.85
CA LEU A 47 -15.68 3.49 -17.78
C LEU A 47 -16.70 3.41 -18.92
N PRO A 48 -16.75 2.30 -19.69
CA PRO A 48 -17.79 2.14 -20.68
C PRO A 48 -19.15 2.39 -20.02
N PRO A 49 -20.08 3.08 -20.69
CA PRO A 49 -21.44 3.21 -20.18
C PRO A 49 -22.00 1.81 -19.88
N GLU A 50 -22.86 1.74 -18.88
CA GLU A 50 -23.26 0.50 -18.22
C GLU A 50 -23.74 -0.55 -19.22
N GLY A 51 -23.23 -1.77 -19.10
CA GLY A 51 -23.44 -2.84 -20.08
C GLY A 51 -22.47 -2.81 -21.28
N GLY A 52 -21.50 -1.90 -21.28
CA GLY A 52 -20.46 -1.79 -22.29
C GLY A 52 -19.28 -2.75 -22.09
N HIS A 53 -18.66 -3.09 -23.20
CA HIS A 53 -17.47 -3.91 -23.27
C HIS A 53 -16.21 -3.09 -22.94
N ALA A 54 -15.33 -3.58 -22.07
CA ALA A 54 -14.01 -2.98 -21.92
C ALA A 54 -13.23 -3.10 -23.25
N PRO A 55 -12.70 -2.00 -23.83
CA PRO A 55 -12.00 -2.06 -25.10
C PRO A 55 -10.75 -2.96 -24.98
N GLY A 56 -10.66 -3.99 -25.82
CA GLY A 56 -9.49 -4.89 -25.87
C GLY A 56 -9.52 -6.13 -24.98
N GLY A 57 -10.64 -6.41 -24.29
CA GLY A 57 -10.83 -7.64 -23.49
C GLY A 57 -11.67 -8.72 -24.17
N PRO A 58 -11.61 -9.99 -23.73
CA PRO A 58 -12.57 -11.00 -24.15
C PRO A 58 -14.00 -10.60 -23.73
N PRO A 59 -15.04 -11.17 -24.38
CA PRO A 59 -16.42 -10.86 -24.07
C PRO A 59 -16.84 -11.13 -22.61
N ALA A 60 -16.59 -10.22 -21.66
CA ALA A 60 -17.22 -10.29 -20.34
C ALA A 60 -18.72 -10.08 -20.55
N ARG A 61 -19.53 -11.12 -20.31
CA ARG A 61 -20.98 -11.08 -20.51
C ARG A 61 -21.68 -10.02 -19.65
N SER A 62 -21.04 -9.61 -18.56
CA SER A 62 -21.46 -8.52 -17.68
C SER A 62 -20.27 -8.00 -16.86
N PHE A 63 -20.28 -6.71 -16.56
CA PHE A 63 -19.24 -6.01 -15.80
C PHE A 63 -19.87 -4.94 -14.89
N LEU A 64 -19.32 -4.75 -13.71
CA LEU A 64 -19.74 -3.72 -12.75
C LEU A 64 -18.53 -3.23 -11.98
N THR A 65 -18.44 -1.93 -11.72
CA THR A 65 -17.32 -1.36 -10.98
C THR A 65 -17.79 -0.25 -10.04
N ALA A 66 -17.04 -0.05 -8.96
CA ALA A 66 -17.20 1.05 -8.03
C ALA A 66 -15.83 1.62 -7.62
N PRO A 67 -15.66 2.95 -7.57
CA PRO A 67 -14.42 3.56 -7.12
C PRO A 67 -14.26 3.39 -5.61
N ILE A 68 -13.05 3.06 -5.18
CA ILE A 68 -12.65 3.11 -3.77
C ILE A 68 -11.96 4.46 -3.56
N GLN A 69 -12.58 5.30 -2.74
CA GLN A 69 -12.05 6.60 -2.39
C GLN A 69 -11.59 6.61 -0.93
N VAL A 70 -10.40 7.14 -0.70
CA VAL A 70 -9.89 7.43 0.64
C VAL A 70 -9.95 8.94 0.81
N HIS A 71 -10.87 9.42 1.63
CA HIS A 71 -11.25 10.84 1.68
C HIS A 71 -11.67 11.36 0.29
N THR A 72 -10.91 12.28 -0.30
CA THR A 72 -11.17 12.85 -1.63
C THR A 72 -10.29 12.24 -2.73
N GLU A 73 -9.43 11.28 -2.38
CA GLU A 73 -8.47 10.66 -3.29
C GLU A 73 -9.00 9.32 -3.82
N LEU A 74 -8.96 9.13 -5.14
CA LEU A 74 -9.24 7.83 -5.75
C LEU A 74 -8.08 6.88 -5.46
N PHE A 75 -8.34 5.87 -4.64
CA PHE A 75 -7.37 4.83 -4.31
C PHE A 75 -7.36 3.69 -5.34
N GLY A 76 -8.51 3.41 -5.94
CA GLY A 76 -8.61 2.30 -6.88
C GLY A 76 -10.04 1.99 -7.30
N HIS A 77 -10.20 0.84 -7.97
CA HIS A 77 -11.49 0.36 -8.45
C HIS A 77 -11.76 -1.06 -7.95
N LEU A 78 -12.96 -1.25 -7.42
CA LEU A 78 -13.53 -2.57 -7.15
C LEU A 78 -14.38 -3.00 -8.34
N CYS A 79 -14.07 -4.14 -8.94
CA CYS A 79 -14.68 -4.62 -10.18
C CYS A 79 -15.26 -6.03 -10.00
N LEU A 80 -16.42 -6.28 -10.59
CA LEU A 80 -17.07 -7.57 -10.72
C LEU A 80 -17.30 -7.90 -12.18
N ALA A 81 -17.12 -9.16 -12.56
CA ALA A 81 -17.30 -9.62 -13.93
C ALA A 81 -18.00 -10.98 -13.98
N GLU A 82 -18.64 -11.26 -15.14
CA GLU A 82 -19.30 -12.52 -15.46
C GLU A 82 -20.30 -12.96 -14.39
N LYS A 83 -21.39 -12.22 -14.25
CA LYS A 83 -22.51 -12.65 -13.40
C LYS A 83 -23.18 -13.89 -14.00
N SER A 84 -23.37 -14.92 -13.18
CA SER A 84 -23.90 -16.22 -13.61
C SER A 84 -25.34 -16.17 -14.15
N THR A 85 -26.12 -15.16 -13.74
CA THR A 85 -27.54 -15.02 -14.09
C THR A 85 -27.81 -13.92 -15.13
N GLY A 86 -26.78 -13.43 -15.85
CA GLY A 86 -26.92 -12.39 -16.87
C GLY A 86 -26.33 -11.03 -16.47
N ALA A 87 -27.13 -9.97 -16.50
CA ALA A 87 -26.68 -8.60 -16.19
C ALA A 87 -26.70 -8.30 -14.68
N PHE A 88 -25.81 -7.40 -14.23
CA PHE A 88 -25.84 -6.87 -12.87
C PHE A 88 -27.11 -6.04 -12.66
N SER A 89 -27.71 -6.17 -11.48
CA SER A 89 -28.90 -5.43 -11.07
C SER A 89 -28.53 -4.14 -10.35
N GLU A 90 -29.47 -3.23 -10.20
CA GLU A 90 -29.28 -2.01 -9.39
C GLU A 90 -28.95 -2.34 -7.93
N SER A 91 -29.48 -3.45 -7.41
CA SER A 91 -29.13 -3.93 -6.06
C SER A 91 -27.68 -4.41 -5.97
N ASP A 92 -27.14 -5.04 -7.03
CA ASP A 92 -25.72 -5.43 -7.08
C ASP A 92 -24.82 -4.18 -7.09
N ARG A 93 -25.25 -3.13 -7.81
CA ARG A 93 -24.58 -1.84 -7.84
C ARG A 93 -24.56 -1.17 -6.47
N ALA A 94 -25.73 -1.04 -5.84
CA ALA A 94 -25.84 -0.43 -4.52
C ALA A 94 -24.95 -1.17 -3.50
N LEU A 95 -24.94 -2.50 -3.55
CA LEU A 95 -24.06 -3.30 -2.71
C LEU A 95 -22.57 -3.05 -3.00
N LEU A 96 -22.16 -3.03 -4.28
CA LEU A 96 -20.77 -2.79 -4.66
C LEU A 96 -20.28 -1.40 -4.23
N GLN A 97 -21.14 -0.38 -4.35
CA GLN A 97 -20.85 0.98 -3.90
C GLN A 97 -20.66 1.04 -2.38
N VAL A 98 -21.52 0.38 -1.61
CA VAL A 98 -21.37 0.29 -0.14
C VAL A 98 -20.06 -0.40 0.23
N LEU A 99 -19.73 -1.51 -0.43
CA LEU A 99 -18.48 -2.23 -0.20
C LEU A 99 -17.25 -1.37 -0.53
N ALA A 100 -17.27 -0.66 -1.66
CA ALA A 100 -16.19 0.22 -2.06
C ALA A 100 -16.00 1.39 -1.07
N ALA A 101 -17.09 1.97 -0.57
CA ALA A 101 -17.05 3.01 0.45
C ALA A 101 -16.46 2.48 1.77
N GLN A 102 -16.88 1.30 2.23
CA GLN A 102 -16.34 0.68 3.45
C GLN A 102 -14.86 0.33 3.31
N ALA A 103 -14.44 -0.17 2.14
CA ALA A 103 -13.03 -0.42 1.84
C ALA A 103 -12.21 0.89 1.93
N GLY A 104 -12.72 1.98 1.36
CA GLY A 104 -12.08 3.31 1.44
C GLY A 104 -11.86 3.78 2.88
N ILE A 105 -12.88 3.63 3.74
CA ILE A 105 -12.79 3.96 5.17
C ILE A 105 -11.73 3.08 5.86
N ALA A 106 -11.76 1.77 5.64
CA ALA A 106 -10.82 0.84 6.25
C ALA A 106 -9.37 1.13 5.86
N ILE A 107 -9.13 1.43 4.58
CA ILE A 107 -7.81 1.81 4.05
C ILE A 107 -7.34 3.13 4.67
N GLY A 108 -8.22 4.13 4.75
CA GLY A 108 -7.93 5.40 5.41
C GLY A 108 -7.51 5.21 6.87
N ASN A 109 -8.25 4.39 7.62
CA ASN A 109 -7.92 4.07 9.01
C ASN A 109 -6.58 3.35 9.14
N ALA A 110 -6.28 2.39 8.25
CA ALA A 110 -5.00 1.70 8.24
C ALA A 110 -3.83 2.64 7.97
N ARG A 111 -3.96 3.57 7.01
CA ARG A 111 -2.94 4.60 6.72
C ARG A 111 -2.71 5.54 7.91
N LEU A 112 -3.79 5.99 8.55
CA LEU A 112 -3.69 6.83 9.75
C LEU A 112 -3.01 6.09 10.89
N TYR A 113 -3.36 4.82 11.10
CA TYR A 113 -2.75 3.98 12.12
C TYR A 113 -1.26 3.77 11.89
N GLU A 114 -0.83 3.47 10.66
CA GLU A 114 0.59 3.31 10.32
C GLU A 114 1.36 4.62 10.51
N SER A 115 0.78 5.76 10.10
CA SER A 115 1.39 7.07 10.31
C SER A 115 1.55 7.40 11.80
N ALA A 116 0.57 7.04 12.62
CA ALA A 116 0.64 7.20 14.07
C ALA A 116 1.75 6.33 14.69
N ARG A 117 1.85 5.04 14.30
CA ARG A 117 2.93 4.16 14.76
C ARG A 117 4.30 4.63 14.31
N GLN A 118 4.43 5.15 13.09
CA GLN A 118 5.70 5.72 12.63
C GLN A 118 6.12 6.90 13.48
N ARG A 119 5.17 7.78 13.84
CA ARG A 119 5.44 8.94 14.71
C ARG A 119 5.78 8.52 16.14
N GLU A 120 5.09 7.52 16.68
CA GLU A 120 5.40 6.94 17.99
C GLU A 120 6.82 6.40 18.02
N ARG A 121 7.18 5.53 17.05
CA ARG A 121 8.55 5.01 16.91
C ARG A 121 9.57 6.15 16.85
N TRP A 122 9.29 7.21 16.09
CA TRP A 122 10.20 8.35 15.96
C TRP A 122 10.42 9.09 17.29
N ILE A 123 9.34 9.33 18.05
CA ILE A 123 9.42 9.97 19.36
C ILE A 123 10.22 9.10 20.33
N GLU A 124 9.95 7.79 20.37
CA GLU A 124 10.68 6.84 21.21
C GLU A 124 12.18 6.81 20.87
N GLY A 125 12.52 6.75 19.58
CA GLY A 125 13.90 6.78 19.11
C GLY A 125 14.61 8.08 19.50
N ALA A 126 13.98 9.23 19.29
CA ALA A 126 14.55 10.52 19.65
C ALA A 126 14.76 10.67 21.17
N ALA A 127 13.81 10.19 21.98
CA ALA A 127 13.92 10.18 23.43
C ALA A 127 15.05 9.26 23.92
N ALA A 128 15.20 8.07 23.31
CA ALA A 128 16.28 7.15 23.63
C ALA A 128 17.66 7.77 23.34
N VAL A 129 17.82 8.42 22.18
CA VAL A 129 19.04 9.14 21.82
C VAL A 129 19.34 10.28 22.80
N THR A 130 18.33 11.11 23.10
CA THR A 130 18.49 12.23 24.03
C THR A 130 18.88 11.74 25.42
N THR A 131 18.25 10.66 25.89
CA THR A 131 18.57 10.05 27.19
C THR A 131 20.00 9.54 27.21
N ALA A 132 20.44 8.76 26.21
CA ALA A 132 21.81 8.24 26.15
C ALA A 132 22.87 9.34 26.11
N LEU A 133 22.58 10.47 25.45
CA LEU A 133 23.46 11.63 25.45
C LEU A 133 23.51 12.35 26.82
N LEU A 134 22.39 12.38 27.57
CA LEU A 134 22.28 13.08 28.86
C LEU A 134 22.72 12.23 30.06
N THR A 135 22.62 10.90 30.00
CA THR A 135 22.99 10.01 31.11
C THR A 135 24.49 9.82 31.28
N GLY A 136 25.31 10.40 30.40
CA GLY A 136 26.77 10.34 30.49
C GLY A 136 27.34 8.92 30.29
N THR A 137 26.60 8.06 29.61
CA THR A 137 27.12 6.81 29.04
C THR A 137 28.28 7.13 28.09
N ASP A 138 29.24 6.22 27.94
CA ASP A 138 30.38 6.41 27.04
C ASP A 138 29.87 6.79 25.64
N ALA A 139 30.56 7.69 24.96
CA ALA A 139 30.16 8.22 23.67
C ALA A 139 29.89 7.08 22.66
N ALA A 140 30.63 5.97 22.78
CA ALA A 140 30.42 4.76 22.00
C ALA A 140 29.02 4.14 22.21
N ASP A 141 28.52 4.06 23.44
CA ASP A 141 27.22 3.46 23.78
C ASP A 141 26.06 4.34 23.29
N ALA A 142 26.21 5.67 23.41
CA ALA A 142 25.23 6.62 22.90
C ALA A 142 25.14 6.56 21.37
N LEU A 143 26.28 6.50 20.68
CA LEU A 143 26.34 6.36 19.23
C LEU A 143 25.78 5.01 18.77
N MET A 144 26.05 3.91 19.50
CA MET A 144 25.46 2.60 19.21
C MET A 144 23.93 2.66 19.28
N THR A 145 23.39 3.28 20.34
CA THR A 145 21.94 3.49 20.50
C THR A 145 21.36 4.31 19.34
N VAL A 146 22.06 5.35 18.89
CA VAL A 146 21.63 6.15 17.73
C VAL A 146 21.60 5.29 16.46
N ALA A 147 22.66 4.53 16.19
CA ALA A 147 22.78 3.69 15.00
C ALA A 147 21.68 2.62 14.95
N GLU A 148 21.40 1.96 16.07
CA GLU A 148 20.34 0.97 16.21
C GLU A 148 18.96 1.59 15.97
N ARG A 149 18.65 2.71 16.65
CA ARG A 149 17.34 3.37 16.50
C ARG A 149 17.11 3.89 15.08
N ALA A 150 18.14 4.47 14.45
CA ALA A 150 18.06 4.90 13.07
C ALA A 150 17.81 3.71 12.11
N ARG A 151 18.49 2.58 12.32
CA ARG A 151 18.29 1.34 11.54
C ARG A 151 16.85 0.84 11.65
N VAL A 152 16.32 0.73 12.86
CA VAL A 152 14.95 0.26 13.12
C VAL A 152 13.91 1.21 12.53
N LEU A 153 14.10 2.52 12.67
CA LEU A 153 13.19 3.54 12.15
C LEU A 153 13.14 3.59 10.64
N ALA A 154 14.29 3.41 9.98
CA ALA A 154 14.42 3.41 8.53
C ALA A 154 14.01 2.07 7.89
N GLY A 155 13.75 1.03 8.68
CA GLY A 155 13.54 -0.33 8.16
C GLY A 155 14.77 -0.87 7.42
N ALA A 156 15.97 -0.43 7.80
CA ALA A 156 17.21 -0.76 7.13
C ALA A 156 17.84 -2.04 7.69
N SER A 157 18.65 -2.72 6.86
CA SER A 157 19.40 -3.90 7.29
C SER A 157 20.57 -3.58 8.23
N ALA A 158 21.13 -2.37 8.14
CA ALA A 158 22.25 -1.90 8.94
C ALA A 158 22.14 -0.39 9.20
N GLY A 159 22.72 0.07 10.32
CA GLY A 159 22.89 1.48 10.65
C GLY A 159 24.34 1.74 11.06
N VAL A 160 25.00 2.74 10.46
CA VAL A 160 26.42 3.01 10.67
C VAL A 160 26.62 4.49 10.95
N ILE A 161 27.44 4.83 11.94
CA ILE A 161 27.87 6.22 12.19
C ILE A 161 29.32 6.36 11.77
N LEU A 162 29.56 7.38 10.95
CA LEU A 162 30.88 7.74 10.46
C LEU A 162 31.33 9.07 11.07
N GLN A 163 32.59 9.16 11.46
CA GLN A 163 33.22 10.42 11.84
C GLN A 163 34.36 10.80 10.89
N PRO A 164 34.58 12.10 10.65
CA PRO A 164 35.73 12.54 9.87
C PRO A 164 37.04 12.26 10.59
N THR A 165 38.03 11.76 9.87
CA THR A 165 39.40 11.61 10.39
C THR A 165 40.24 12.84 10.11
N GLU A 166 41.25 13.10 10.95
CA GLU A 166 42.17 14.25 10.75
C GLU A 166 42.90 14.22 9.39
N ALA A 167 43.06 13.02 8.80
CA ALA A 167 43.67 12.81 7.50
C ALA A 167 42.73 13.08 6.31
N GLY A 168 41.48 13.52 6.54
CA GLY A 168 40.52 13.85 5.48
C GLY A 168 39.71 12.66 4.96
N GLY A 169 39.53 11.62 5.77
CA GLY A 169 38.68 10.45 5.47
C GLY A 169 37.49 10.34 6.42
N MET A 170 36.79 9.19 6.36
CA MET A 170 35.72 8.84 7.30
C MET A 170 36.07 7.51 7.96
N GLU A 171 35.86 7.40 9.27
CA GLU A 171 36.00 6.16 10.01
C GLU A 171 34.64 5.70 10.58
N ILE A 172 34.44 4.39 10.64
CA ILE A 172 33.27 3.79 11.28
C ILE A 172 33.48 3.82 12.78
N VAL A 173 32.62 4.58 13.47
CA VAL A 173 32.66 4.68 14.93
C VAL A 173 31.76 3.62 15.57
N THR A 174 30.66 3.29 14.90
CA THR A 174 29.79 2.20 15.33
C THR A 174 28.96 1.67 14.16
N ALA A 175 28.55 0.42 14.25
CA ALA A 175 27.65 -0.22 13.32
C ALA A 175 26.68 -1.11 14.10
N SER A 176 25.40 -1.02 13.76
CA SER A 176 24.34 -1.90 14.25
C SER A 176 23.81 -2.73 13.09
N THR A 177 23.70 -4.03 13.28
CA THR A 177 23.10 -4.97 12.32
C THR A 177 22.00 -5.82 12.97
N LEU A 178 21.31 -6.65 12.19
CA LEU A 178 20.30 -7.58 12.70
C LEU A 178 20.89 -8.72 13.56
N ASP A 179 22.20 -8.97 13.45
CA ASP A 179 22.90 -10.10 14.08
C ASP A 179 23.89 -9.66 15.18
N ASP A 180 23.83 -8.41 15.64
CA ASP A 180 24.57 -8.02 16.85
C ASP A 180 23.93 -8.68 18.09
N PRO A 181 24.73 -9.32 18.97
CA PRO A 181 24.22 -10.00 20.16
C PRO A 181 23.60 -9.06 21.20
#